data_AF-A0AAE0REZ5-F1
#
_entry.id   AF-A0AAE0REZ5-F1
#
_cell.length_a   1.000
_cell.length_b   1.000
_cell.length_c   1.000
_cell.angle_alpha   90.00
_cell.angle_beta   90.00
_cell.angle_gamma   90.00
#
_symmetry.space_group_name_H-M   'P 1'
#
loop_
_entity.id
_entity.type
_entity.pdbx_description
1 polymer ?
#
loop_
_entity_poly.entity_id
_entity_poly.type
_entity_poly.pdbx_seq_one_letter_code
_entity_poly.pdbx_strand_id
1 'polypeptide(L)'
;MTIVALTPIVMKRFKRLIMRHIKSQLPPSLDPLQFAYRPNHSTDDAITTTLHLALTHLDNKDSYVRMLFIDSCSAINTIIPQHLIEKLNLLGLNTSLCNWILDFLTGRPQSGSGTASPAPPH
;
A
#
# COMPACT_ATOMS: atom_id res chain seq x y z
N MET A 1 16.27 1.55 7.91
CA MET A 1 15.67 1.21 9.23
C MET A 1 14.39 2.04 9.42
N THR A 2 13.22 1.46 9.13
CA THR A 2 11.93 1.99 9.60
C THR A 2 11.13 0.83 10.17
N ILE A 3 11.46 0.54 11.43
CA ILE A 3 10.60 0.12 12.54
C ILE A 3 9.26 -0.49 12.10
N VAL A 4 9.11 -1.78 12.37
CA VAL A 4 7.80 -2.40 12.61
C VAL A 4 7.08 -1.56 13.66
N ALA A 5 6.26 -0.60 13.23
CA ALA A 5 5.51 0.24 14.14
C ALA A 5 4.52 -0.66 14.88
N LEU A 6 4.75 -0.86 16.19
CA LEU A 6 3.88 -1.67 17.03
C LEU A 6 2.49 -1.02 17.06
N THR A 7 1.61 -1.55 16.21
CA THR A 7 0.22 -1.13 16.17
C THR A 7 -0.50 -1.85 17.31
N PRO A 8 -1.17 -1.16 18.25
CA PRO A 8 -1.92 -1.82 19.33
C PRO A 8 -2.87 -2.88 18.78
N ILE A 9 -3.12 -3.96 19.54
CA ILE A 9 -3.96 -5.09 19.08
C ILE A 9 -5.33 -4.61 18.58
N VAL A 10 -5.93 -3.65 19.28
CA VAL A 10 -7.19 -2.99 18.90
C VAL A 10 -7.06 -2.37 17.50
N MET A 11 -6.01 -1.59 17.26
CA MET A 11 -5.76 -0.96 15.96
C MET A 11 -5.41 -2.00 14.87
N LYS A 12 -4.78 -3.13 15.21
CA LYS A 12 -4.54 -4.24 14.27
C LYS A 12 -5.84 -4.95 13.88
N ARG A 13 -6.83 -5.03 14.77
CA ARG A 13 -8.17 -5.54 14.46
C ARG A 13 -8.95 -4.51 13.63
N PHE A 14 -8.85 -3.24 13.98
CA PHE A 14 -9.51 -2.16 13.26
C PHE A 14 -9.01 -2.01 11.82
N LYS A 15 -7.69 -2.05 11.60
CA LYS A 15 -7.08 -2.12 10.26
C LYS A 15 -7.64 -3.27 9.42
N ARG A 16 -7.82 -4.46 10.03
CA ARG A 16 -8.39 -5.62 9.34
C ARG A 16 -9.86 -5.41 8.96
N LEU A 17 -10.64 -4.77 9.83
CA LEU A 17 -12.03 -4.42 9.55
C LEU A 17 -12.12 -3.43 8.39
N ILE A 18 -11.36 -2.33 8.46
CA ILE A 18 -11.31 -1.33 7.39
C ILE A 18 -10.87 -1.97 6.08
N MET A 19 -9.81 -2.79 6.09
CA MET A 19 -9.34 -3.44 4.86
C MET A 19 -10.42 -4.31 4.20
N ARG A 20 -11.25 -5.02 4.98
CA ARG A 20 -12.37 -5.79 4.44
C ARG A 20 -13.41 -4.87 3.79
N HIS A 21 -13.75 -3.79 4.47
CA HIS A 21 -14.73 -2.82 3.97
C HIS A 21 -14.25 -2.12 2.68
N ILE A 22 -12.98 -1.73 2.62
CA ILE A 22 -12.37 -1.19 1.41
C ILE A 22 -12.44 -2.23 0.29
N LYS A 23 -12.01 -3.47 0.55
CA LYS A 23 -12.05 -4.55 -0.46
C LYS A 23 -13.46 -4.87 -0.96
N SER A 24 -14.50 -4.69 -0.16
CA SER A 24 -15.88 -4.88 -0.61
C SER A 24 -16.41 -3.76 -1.51
N GLN A 25 -15.80 -2.57 -1.47
CA GLN A 25 -16.19 -1.43 -2.32
C GLN A 25 -15.33 -1.34 -3.59
N LEU A 26 -14.12 -1.88 -3.55
CA LEU A 26 -13.25 -1.91 -4.71
C LEU A 26 -13.80 -2.88 -5.77
N PRO A 27 -13.71 -2.54 -7.07
CA PRO A 27 -14.08 -3.45 -8.13
C PRO A 27 -13.22 -4.72 -8.03
N PRO A 28 -13.79 -5.91 -8.33
CA PRO A 28 -13.08 -7.18 -8.21
C PRO A 28 -11.83 -7.26 -9.11
N SER A 29 -11.75 -6.42 -10.15
CA SER A 29 -10.64 -6.30 -11.10
C SER A 29 -10.04 -4.88 -11.11
N LEU A 30 -9.17 -4.56 -10.15
CA LEU A 30 -8.36 -3.33 -10.23
C LEU A 30 -7.23 -3.44 -11.26
N ASP A 31 -6.63 -4.63 -11.37
CA ASP A 31 -5.66 -4.98 -12.41
C ASP A 31 -5.61 -6.52 -12.54
N PRO A 32 -5.88 -7.10 -13.72
CA PRO A 32 -5.73 -8.53 -13.96
C PRO A 32 -4.32 -9.06 -13.71
N LEU A 33 -3.27 -8.25 -13.89
CA LEU A 33 -1.87 -8.62 -13.71
C LEU A 33 -1.31 -8.24 -12.33
N GLN A 34 -2.16 -7.84 -11.39
CA GLN A 34 -1.76 -7.67 -9.99
C GLN A 34 -1.76 -9.02 -9.26
N PHE A 35 -0.57 -9.58 -9.04
CA PHE A 35 -0.40 -10.85 -8.31
C PHE A 35 -0.20 -10.65 -6.79
N ALA A 36 0.44 -9.55 -6.39
CA ALA A 36 0.71 -9.28 -4.98
C ALA A 36 -0.55 -8.83 -4.21
N TYR A 37 -0.64 -9.19 -2.94
CA TYR A 37 -1.69 -8.80 -1.99
C TYR A 37 -3.14 -9.22 -2.36
N ARG A 38 -3.29 -10.14 -3.32
CA ARG A 38 -4.57 -10.76 -3.69
C ARG A 38 -4.68 -12.19 -3.14
N PRO A 39 -5.89 -12.64 -2.77
CA PRO A 39 -6.11 -14.03 -2.43
C PRO A 39 -5.88 -14.90 -3.68
N ASN A 40 -5.38 -16.13 -3.48
CA ASN A 40 -5.17 -17.12 -4.54
C ASN A 40 -4.24 -16.66 -5.67
N HIS A 41 -3.30 -15.76 -5.37
CA HIS A 41 -2.23 -15.37 -6.29
C HIS A 41 -0.89 -15.48 -5.56
N SER A 42 0.14 -15.87 -6.29
CA SER A 42 1.48 -16.10 -5.79
C SER A 42 2.53 -15.43 -6.68
N THR A 43 3.77 -15.38 -6.21
CA THR A 43 4.91 -14.96 -7.04
C THR A 43 5.11 -15.90 -8.23
N ASP A 44 4.82 -17.19 -8.05
CA ASP A 44 4.91 -18.19 -9.13
C ASP A 44 3.91 -17.91 -10.25
N ASP A 45 2.70 -17.47 -9.93
CA ASP A 45 1.70 -17.06 -10.92
C ASP A 45 2.19 -15.85 -11.73
N ALA A 46 2.86 -14.90 -11.07
CA ALA A 46 3.44 -13.73 -11.72
C ALA A 46 4.56 -14.11 -12.70
N ILE A 47 5.47 -14.98 -12.26
CA ILE A 47 6.60 -15.46 -13.09
C ILE A 47 6.06 -16.27 -14.27
N THR A 48 5.14 -17.20 -14.01
CA THR A 48 4.56 -18.07 -15.04
C THR A 48 3.81 -17.26 -16.09
N THR A 49 3.01 -16.27 -15.67
CA THR A 49 2.30 -15.38 -16.59
C THR A 49 3.28 -14.55 -17.41
N THR A 50 4.30 -13.96 -16.79
CA THR A 50 5.32 -13.15 -17.48
C THR A 50 6.09 -13.98 -18.50
N LEU A 51 6.49 -15.20 -18.13
CA LEU A 51 7.19 -16.12 -19.01
C LEU A 51 6.30 -16.56 -20.17
N HIS A 52 5.05 -16.92 -19.90
CA HIS A 52 4.09 -17.30 -20.93
C HIS A 52 3.87 -16.18 -21.95
N LEU A 53 3.67 -14.94 -21.49
CA LEU A 53 3.54 -13.77 -22.36
C LEU A 53 4.80 -13.56 -23.22
N ALA A 54 5.98 -13.68 -22.62
CA ALA A 54 7.23 -13.51 -23.35
C ALA A 54 7.44 -14.57 -24.44
N LEU A 55 7.23 -15.85 -24.10
CA LEU A 55 7.38 -16.96 -25.04
C LEU A 55 6.35 -16.88 -26.17
N THR A 56 5.08 -16.62 -25.84
CA THR A 56 4.01 -16.46 -26.85
C THR A 56 4.30 -15.31 -27.81
N HIS A 57 4.92 -14.23 -27.33
CA HIS A 57 5.35 -13.15 -28.21
C HIS A 57 6.50 -13.57 -29.13
N LEU A 58 7.49 -14.30 -28.60
CA LEU A 58 8.67 -14.76 -29.34
C LEU A 58 8.38 -15.82 -30.41
N ASP A 59 7.24 -16.52 -30.32
CA ASP A 59 6.79 -17.47 -31.35
C ASP A 59 6.46 -16.78 -32.70
N ASN A 60 6.32 -15.46 -32.72
CA ASN A 60 6.14 -14.69 -33.96
C ASN A 60 7.48 -14.42 -34.65
N LYS A 61 7.53 -14.57 -35.97
CA LYS A 61 8.73 -14.22 -36.76
C LYS A 61 9.12 -12.76 -36.57
N ASP A 62 10.43 -12.52 -36.47
CA ASP A 62 11.04 -11.19 -36.33
C ASP A 62 10.55 -10.39 -35.11
N SER A 63 10.13 -11.09 -34.05
CA SER A 63 9.71 -10.49 -32.78
C SER A 63 10.83 -10.50 -31.73
N TYR A 64 10.74 -9.61 -30.76
CA TYR A 64 11.63 -9.57 -29.60
C TYR A 64 10.89 -9.03 -28.39
N VAL A 65 11.32 -9.43 -27.19
CA VAL A 65 10.74 -9.00 -25.91
C VAL A 65 11.76 -8.18 -25.14
N ARG A 66 11.31 -7.05 -24.57
CA ARG A 66 12.08 -6.24 -23.62
C ARG A 66 11.34 -6.18 -22.31
N MET A 67 12.00 -6.53 -21.21
CA MET A 67 11.46 -6.44 -19.87
C MET A 67 12.11 -5.29 -19.11
N LEU A 68 11.30 -4.46 -18.46
CA LEU A 68 11.74 -3.39 -17.58
C LEU A 68 11.37 -3.74 -16.14
N PHE A 69 12.36 -3.83 -15.27
CA PHE A 69 12.17 -4.06 -13.84
C PHE A 69 12.35 -2.74 -13.09
N ILE A 70 11.29 -2.28 -12.43
CA ILE A 70 11.30 -1.08 -11.60
C ILE A 70 11.09 -1.51 -10.15
N ASP A 71 12.07 -1.24 -9.29
CA ASP A 71 11.96 -1.46 -7.86
C ASP A 71 11.95 -0.12 -7.11
N SER A 72 10.99 0.05 -6.20
CA SER A 72 10.91 1.21 -5.33
C SER A 72 11.43 0.82 -3.95
N CYS A 73 12.68 1.21 -3.68
CA CYS A 73 13.40 0.91 -2.44
C CYS A 73 12.64 1.31 -1.16
N SER A 74 11.58 2.12 -1.26
CA SER A 74 10.61 2.28 -0.17
C SER A 74 9.23 2.73 -0.65
N ALA A 75 8.50 1.84 -1.33
CA ALA A 75 7.16 2.11 -1.85
C ALA A 75 6.19 2.72 -0.81
N ILE A 76 6.28 2.32 0.46
CA ILE A 76 5.42 2.82 1.55
C ILE A 76 5.83 4.22 2.01
N ASN A 77 7.14 4.50 2.10
CA ASN A 77 7.62 5.83 2.52
C ASN A 77 7.42 6.88 1.43
N THR A 78 7.22 6.45 0.17
CA THR A 78 6.95 7.35 -0.96
C THR A 78 5.47 7.66 -1.18
N ILE A 79 4.56 7.03 -0.42
CA ILE A 79 3.11 7.29 -0.56
C ILE A 79 2.83 8.73 -0.10
N ILE A 80 2.29 9.55 -1.01
CA ILE A 80 1.74 10.87 -0.68
C ILE A 80 0.30 10.64 -0.16
N PRO A 81 0.01 10.88 1.14
CA PRO A 81 -1.28 10.53 1.71
C PRO A 81 -2.46 11.21 1.02
N GLN A 82 -2.32 12.48 0.61
CA GLN A 82 -3.39 13.20 -0.08
C GLN A 82 -3.79 12.54 -1.41
N HIS A 83 -2.82 12.17 -2.24
CA HIS A 83 -3.11 11.45 -3.49
C HIS A 83 -3.74 10.08 -3.28
N LEU A 84 -3.38 9.38 -2.20
CA LEU A 84 -4.05 8.13 -1.84
C LEU A 84 -5.53 8.38 -1.51
N ILE A 85 -5.83 9.41 -0.72
CA ILE A 85 -7.20 9.74 -0.34
C ILE A 85 -8.05 10.18 -1.53
N GLU A 86 -7.51 10.98 -2.44
CA GLU A 86 -8.18 11.34 -3.69
C GLU A 86 -8.62 10.09 -4.48
N LYS A 87 -7.71 9.12 -4.64
CA LYS A 87 -8.01 7.85 -5.31
C LYS A 87 -9.08 7.04 -4.58
N LEU A 88 -9.04 6.99 -3.26
CA LEU A 88 -10.04 6.27 -2.46
C LEU A 88 -11.42 6.91 -2.56
N ASN A 89 -11.50 8.25 -2.55
CA ASN A 89 -12.75 8.97 -2.79
C ASN A 89 -13.31 8.69 -4.20
N LEU A 90 -12.46 8.67 -5.23
CA LEU A 90 -12.87 8.31 -6.60
C LEU A 90 -13.39 6.87 -6.72
N LEU A 91 -12.91 5.96 -5.86
CA LEU A 91 -13.39 4.58 -5.77
C LEU A 91 -14.69 4.45 -4.94
N GLY A 92 -15.27 5.55 -4.48
CA GLY A 92 -16.57 5.57 -3.79
C GLY A 92 -16.51 5.40 -2.28
N LEU A 93 -15.32 5.43 -1.66
CA LEU A 93 -15.20 5.40 -0.21
C LEU A 93 -15.74 6.70 0.40
N ASN A 94 -16.40 6.61 1.55
CA ASN A 94 -16.98 7.79 2.19
C ASN A 94 -15.90 8.75 2.71
N THR A 95 -16.24 10.05 2.72
CA THR A 95 -15.32 11.12 3.15
C THR A 95 -14.80 10.93 4.58
N SER A 96 -15.64 10.43 5.50
CA SER A 96 -15.22 10.21 6.90
C SER A 96 -14.15 9.13 7.04
N LEU A 97 -14.25 8.02 6.31
CA LEU A 97 -13.21 6.98 6.31
C LEU A 97 -11.94 7.48 5.64
N CYS A 98 -12.08 8.22 4.56
CA CYS A 98 -10.97 8.86 3.85
C CYS A 98 -10.20 9.83 4.76
N ASN A 99 -10.88 10.69 5.50
CA ASN A 99 -10.26 11.58 6.49
C ASN A 99 -9.59 10.80 7.62
N TRP A 100 -10.23 9.73 8.11
CA TRP A 100 -9.62 8.87 9.13
C TRP A 100 -8.33 8.19 8.63
N ILE A 101 -8.31 7.71 7.38
CA ILE A 101 -7.10 7.14 6.77
C ILE A 101 -6.02 8.21 6.61
N LEU A 102 -6.41 9.44 6.25
CA LEU A 102 -5.48 10.55 6.15
C LEU A 102 -4.79 10.80 7.49
N ASP A 103 -5.58 10.99 8.57
CA ASP A 103 -5.07 11.21 9.92
C ASP A 103 -4.19 10.04 10.39
N PHE A 104 -4.58 8.81 10.05
CA PHE A 104 -3.81 7.61 10.36
C PHE A 104 -2.42 7.61 9.69
N LEU A 105 -2.29 8.18 8.49
CA LEU A 105 -1.06 8.22 7.71
C LEU A 105 -0.20 9.47 7.96
N THR A 106 -0.79 10.62 8.27
CA THR A 106 -0.09 11.91 8.39
C THR A 106 0.35 12.24 9.82
N GLY A 107 -0.22 11.61 10.84
CA GLY A 107 0.16 11.94 12.21
C GLY A 107 -0.38 10.98 13.26
N ARG A 108 0.54 10.19 13.84
CA ARG A 108 0.56 10.07 15.30
C ARG A 108 1.46 11.18 15.84
N PRO A 109 1.03 12.00 16.81
CA PRO A 109 1.97 12.71 17.63
C PRO A 109 2.89 11.66 18.27
N GLN A 110 4.17 11.67 17.91
CA GLN A 110 5.19 11.02 18.73
C GLN A 110 5.28 11.89 19.99
N SER A 111 4.48 11.58 21.01
CA SER A 111 4.65 12.19 22.33
C SER A 111 5.95 11.66 22.92
N GLY A 112 7.06 12.24 22.49
CA GLY A 112 8.28 12.27 23.28
C GLY A 112 8.11 13.39 24.29
N SER A 113 7.40 13.12 25.39
CA SER A 113 7.40 14.01 26.55
C SER A 113 8.76 13.91 27.25
N GLY A 114 9.78 14.56 26.68
CA GLY A 114 10.94 15.00 27.46
C GLY A 114 10.52 16.22 28.25
N THR A 115 10.11 16.02 29.50
CA THR A 115 9.86 17.10 30.45
C THR A 115 11.17 17.86 30.72
N ALA A 116 11.41 18.94 30.00
CA ALA A 116 12.41 19.93 30.40
C ALA A 116 11.81 20.75 31.55
N SER A 117 12.13 20.38 32.79
CA SER A 117 11.89 21.22 33.97
C SER A 117 12.74 22.49 33.85
N PRO A 118 12.21 23.69 34.11
CA PRO A 118 13.04 24.89 34.18
C PRO A 118 13.84 24.89 35.48
N ALA A 119 15.14 25.18 35.39
CA ALA A 119 16.03 25.36 36.55
C ALA A 119 15.73 26.72 37.24
N PRO A 120 15.87 26.81 38.58
CA PRO A 120 15.63 28.07 39.30
C PRO A 120 16.81 29.05 39.12
N PRO A 121 16.55 30.37 39.20
CA PRO A 121 17.57 31.40 39.05
C PRO A 121 18.46 31.51 40.31
N HIS A 122 19.73 31.83 40.09
CA HIS A 122 20.64 32.36 41.10
C HIS A 122 20.45 33.87 41.27
#